data_AF-A0A928REY6-F1
#
_entry.id   AF-A0A928REY6-F1
#
_cell.length_a   1.000
_cell.length_b   1.000
_cell.length_c   1.000
_cell.angle_alpha   90.00
_cell.angle_beta   90.00
_cell.angle_gamma   90.00
#
_symmetry.space_group_name_H-M   'P 1'
#
loop_
_entity.id
_entity.type
_entity.pdbx_description
1 polymer ?
#
loop_
_entity_poly.entity_id
_entity_poly.type
_entity_poly.pdbx_seq_one_letter_code
_entity_poly.pdbx_strand_id
1 'polypeptide(L)'
;MFMQEKTKKLVMMAMFCAIMGVMAVTNIGMIPLGFMNATTLHIPVILCAVLLGPKSGMMMGFVFGLISLLTNTFRPNITSFVFSPFSPFYQSEYGNPFFSLLICFVPRILIGLVSGLSYNGFKKTKLPSLISLGLTGFLGSITNTILVMGGIWLLFGEGYAAAKGMAVNALGGVIGSVVLINGVPEAIVAAILTAAIGKALEKLLQK
;
A
#
# COMPACT_ATOMS: atom_id res chain seq x y z
N MET A 1 -26.34 2.74 -22.32
CA MET A 1 -25.04 3.42 -22.10
C MET A 1 -24.54 3.29 -20.66
N PHE A 2 -25.33 3.62 -19.62
CA PHE A 2 -24.91 3.47 -18.20
C PHE A 2 -24.56 2.04 -17.73
N MET A 3 -25.23 1.00 -18.24
CA MET A 3 -24.89 -0.39 -17.91
C MET A 3 -23.48 -0.77 -18.39
N GLN A 4 -23.07 -0.32 -19.57
CA GLN A 4 -21.75 -0.61 -20.15
C GLN A 4 -20.62 0.00 -19.30
N GLU A 5 -20.84 1.20 -18.76
CA GLU A 5 -19.85 1.89 -17.93
C GLU A 5 -19.67 1.23 -16.55
N LYS A 6 -20.77 0.81 -15.91
CA LYS A 6 -20.73 0.05 -14.65
C LYS A 6 -20.04 -1.30 -14.84
N THR A 7 -20.34 -2.01 -15.93
CA THR A 7 -19.69 -3.28 -16.25
C THR A 7 -18.21 -3.09 -16.54
N LYS A 8 -17.81 -2.07 -17.31
CA LYS A 8 -16.40 -1.73 -17.57
C LYS A 8 -15.64 -1.47 -16.27
N LYS A 9 -16.23 -0.68 -15.37
CA LYS A 9 -15.66 -0.39 -14.05
C LYS A 9 -15.49 -1.65 -13.19
N LEU A 10 -16.50 -2.51 -13.16
CA LEU A 10 -16.45 -3.78 -12.44
C LEU A 10 -15.35 -4.70 -12.99
N VAL A 11 -15.27 -4.85 -14.31
CA VAL A 11 -14.26 -5.69 -14.97
C VAL A 11 -12.85 -5.18 -14.68
N MET A 12 -12.62 -3.87 -14.75
CA MET A 12 -11.30 -3.30 -14.43
C MET A 12 -10.91 -3.50 -12.98
N MET A 13 -11.87 -3.34 -12.06
CA MET A 13 -11.64 -3.65 -10.65
C MET A 13 -11.29 -5.13 -10.45
N ALA A 14 -11.99 -6.04 -11.14
CA ALA A 14 -11.67 -7.47 -11.10
C ALA A 14 -10.28 -7.77 -11.68
N MET A 15 -9.88 -7.11 -12.77
CA MET A 15 -8.54 -7.23 -13.35
C MET A 15 -7.45 -6.77 -12.37
N PHE A 16 -7.60 -5.59 -11.76
CA PHE A 16 -6.64 -5.11 -10.74
C PHE A 16 -6.58 -6.04 -9.53
N CYS A 17 -7.72 -6.56 -9.08
CA CYS A 17 -7.79 -7.56 -8.03
C CYS A 17 -7.02 -8.84 -8.40
N ALA A 18 -7.23 -9.36 -9.61
CA ALA A 18 -6.52 -10.54 -10.11
C ALA A 18 -5.00 -10.31 -10.20
N ILE A 19 -4.58 -9.15 -10.73
CA ILE A 19 -3.16 -8.76 -10.80
C ILE A 19 -2.55 -8.71 -9.40
N MET A 20 -3.24 -8.09 -8.42
CA MET A 20 -2.77 -8.08 -7.03
C MET A 20 -2.65 -9.49 -6.45
N GLY A 21 -3.60 -10.38 -6.74
CA GLY A 21 -3.53 -11.78 -6.32
C GLY A 21 -2.30 -12.50 -6.89
N VAL A 22 -2.03 -12.34 -8.19
CA VAL A 22 -0.84 -12.91 -8.85
C VAL A 22 0.45 -12.34 -8.26
N MET A 23 0.52 -11.02 -8.06
CA MET A 23 1.67 -10.36 -7.43
C MET A 23 1.92 -10.85 -6.00
N ALA A 24 0.87 -11.14 -5.25
CA ALA A 24 0.97 -11.65 -3.88
C ALA A 24 1.52 -13.08 -3.83
N VAL A 25 1.09 -13.95 -4.74
CA VAL A 25 1.54 -15.35 -4.79
C VAL A 25 2.99 -15.46 -5.30
N THR A 26 3.37 -14.62 -6.26
CA THR A 26 4.69 -14.65 -6.91
C THR A 26 5.81 -13.97 -6.11
N ASN A 27 5.53 -13.47 -4.89
CA ASN A 27 6.46 -12.70 -4.05
C ASN A 27 6.99 -11.39 -4.66
N ILE A 28 6.57 -11.01 -5.87
CA ILE A 28 6.90 -9.69 -6.46
C ILE A 28 6.17 -8.57 -5.70
N GLY A 29 4.98 -8.87 -5.17
CA GLY A 29 4.13 -7.93 -4.45
C GLY A 29 4.68 -7.48 -3.10
N MET A 30 5.50 -8.34 -2.46
CA MET A 30 6.10 -8.14 -1.14
C MET A 30 7.50 -8.77 -1.13
N ILE A 31 8.51 -7.98 -1.47
CA ILE A 31 9.90 -8.42 -1.54
C ILE A 31 10.46 -8.42 -0.11
N PRO A 32 10.86 -9.57 0.46
CA PRO A 32 11.40 -9.61 1.80
C PRO A 32 12.80 -8.98 1.82
N LEU A 33 12.90 -7.72 2.23
CA LEU A 33 14.18 -7.15 2.63
C LEU A 33 14.39 -7.54 4.09
N GLY A 34 15.61 -7.94 4.48
CA GLY A 34 15.88 -8.54 5.81
C GLY A 34 15.36 -7.75 7.02
N PHE A 35 15.07 -6.46 6.86
CA PHE A 35 14.47 -5.60 7.89
C PHE A 35 12.93 -5.51 7.81
N MET A 36 12.32 -5.47 6.61
CA MET A 36 10.87 -5.44 6.35
C MET A 36 10.55 -5.84 4.89
N ASN A 37 9.34 -6.32 4.62
CA ASN A 37 8.89 -6.57 3.24
C ASN A 37 8.64 -5.25 2.49
N ALA A 38 9.42 -4.99 1.44
CA ALA A 38 9.16 -3.92 0.50
C ALA A 38 7.94 -4.24 -0.35
N THR A 39 7.00 -3.29 -0.48
CA THR A 39 5.70 -3.58 -1.11
C THR A 39 5.60 -2.93 -2.48
N THR A 40 5.16 -3.68 -3.49
CA THR A 40 4.79 -3.13 -4.82
C THR A 40 3.29 -3.24 -5.09
N LEU A 41 2.55 -3.96 -4.23
CA LEU A 41 1.09 -4.15 -4.32
C LEU A 41 0.28 -2.86 -4.21
N HIS A 42 0.87 -1.77 -3.71
CA HIS A 42 0.20 -0.48 -3.68
C HIS A 42 0.07 0.14 -5.10
N ILE A 43 0.92 -0.23 -6.07
CA ILE A 43 0.88 0.35 -7.43
C ILE A 43 -0.44 0.02 -8.16
N PRO A 44 -0.92 -1.24 -8.21
CA PRO A 44 -2.27 -1.55 -8.72
C PRO A 44 -3.39 -0.76 -8.05
N VAL A 45 -3.30 -0.53 -6.73
CA VAL A 45 -4.28 0.27 -5.97
C VAL A 45 -4.28 1.72 -6.45
N ILE A 46 -3.09 2.32 -6.60
CA ILE A 46 -2.90 3.69 -7.11
C ILE A 46 -3.45 3.81 -8.52
N LEU A 47 -3.10 2.89 -9.43
CA LEU A 47 -3.59 2.88 -10.81
C LEU A 47 -5.11 2.77 -10.86
N CYS A 48 -5.71 1.90 -10.05
CA CYS A 48 -7.16 1.80 -9.95
C CYS A 48 -7.80 3.11 -9.45
N ALA A 49 -7.20 3.76 -8.44
CA ALA A 49 -7.66 5.03 -7.90
C ALA A 49 -7.63 6.16 -8.93
N VAL A 50 -6.55 6.23 -9.71
CA VAL A 50 -6.33 7.21 -10.78
C VAL A 50 -7.32 7.02 -11.94
N LEU A 51 -7.58 5.77 -12.33
CA LEU A 51 -8.39 5.47 -13.52
C LEU A 51 -9.89 5.43 -13.22
N LEU A 52 -10.29 4.89 -12.07
CA LEU A 52 -11.71 4.62 -11.72
C LEU A 52 -12.22 5.51 -10.58
N GLY A 53 -11.34 6.33 -9.99
CA GLY A 53 -11.63 7.29 -8.94
C GLY A 53 -11.36 6.78 -7.51
N PRO A 54 -11.45 7.67 -6.52
CA PRO A 54 -11.03 7.41 -5.14
C PRO A 54 -11.82 6.26 -4.48
N LYS A 55 -13.12 6.13 -4.76
CA LYS A 55 -13.94 5.03 -4.21
C LYS A 55 -13.43 3.64 -4.65
N SER A 56 -13.03 3.50 -5.92
CA SER A 56 -12.48 2.24 -6.43
C SER A 56 -11.06 2.00 -5.91
N GLY A 57 -10.28 3.07 -5.74
CA GLY A 57 -8.99 3.02 -5.05
C GLY A 57 -9.11 2.50 -3.63
N MET A 58 -10.06 3.02 -2.84
CA MET A 58 -10.32 2.55 -1.47
C MET A 58 -10.70 1.08 -1.43
N MET A 59 -11.54 0.62 -2.36
CA MET A 59 -11.94 -0.79 -2.44
C MET A 59 -10.76 -1.70 -2.80
N MET A 60 -9.88 -1.29 -3.72
CA MET A 60 -8.63 -2.02 -3.98
C MET A 60 -7.67 -1.96 -2.80
N GLY A 61 -7.63 -0.85 -2.07
CA GLY A 61 -6.90 -0.72 -0.82
C GLY A 61 -7.38 -1.72 0.23
N PHE A 62 -8.69 -1.93 0.35
CA PHE A 62 -9.23 -2.98 1.21
C PHE A 62 -8.79 -4.39 0.77
N VAL A 63 -8.85 -4.70 -0.53
CA VAL A 63 -8.34 -5.97 -1.08
C VAL A 63 -6.85 -6.15 -0.78
N PHE A 64 -6.06 -5.08 -0.92
CA PHE A 64 -4.65 -5.11 -0.55
C PHE A 64 -4.46 -5.36 0.96
N GLY A 65 -5.30 -4.79 1.81
CA GLY A 65 -5.34 -5.11 3.25
C GLY A 65 -5.63 -6.59 3.51
N LEU A 66 -6.62 -7.18 2.82
CA LEU A 66 -6.92 -8.62 2.93
C LEU A 66 -5.73 -9.48 2.50
N ILE A 67 -5.13 -9.17 1.36
CA ILE A 67 -3.93 -9.87 0.87
C ILE A 67 -2.78 -9.75 1.86
N SER A 68 -2.59 -8.57 2.45
CA SER A 68 -1.56 -8.33 3.47
C SER A 68 -1.80 -9.18 4.72
N LEU A 69 -3.04 -9.27 5.19
CA LEU A 69 -3.41 -10.10 6.33
C LEU A 69 -3.15 -11.58 6.05
N LEU A 70 -3.67 -12.08 4.92
CA LEU A 70 -3.51 -13.48 4.53
C LEU A 70 -2.03 -13.85 4.40
N THR A 71 -1.23 -12.99 3.76
CA THR A 71 0.19 -13.26 3.57
C THR A 71 0.95 -13.25 4.88
N ASN A 72 0.65 -12.33 5.80
CA ASN A 72 1.28 -12.30 7.13
C ASN A 72 0.82 -13.46 8.04
N THR A 73 -0.36 -14.02 7.81
CA THR A 73 -0.83 -15.23 8.50
C THR A 73 -0.14 -16.49 7.98
N PHE A 74 -0.07 -16.68 6.66
CA PHE A 74 0.45 -17.91 6.06
C PHE A 74 1.97 -17.91 5.82
N ARG A 75 2.60 -16.72 5.78
CA ARG A 75 4.06 -16.55 5.60
C ARG A 75 4.60 -15.61 6.69
N PRO A 76 4.57 -16.04 7.96
CA PRO A 76 4.86 -15.17 9.08
C PRO A 76 6.34 -14.81 9.16
N ASN A 77 6.60 -13.56 9.52
CA ASN A 77 7.89 -13.00 9.86
C ASN A 77 7.82 -12.48 11.31
N ILE A 78 8.97 -12.17 11.92
CA ILE A 78 9.07 -11.67 13.30
C ILE A 78 8.26 -10.38 13.55
N THR A 79 7.94 -9.61 12.50
CA THR A 79 7.10 -8.40 12.58
C THR A 79 5.66 -8.63 12.12
N SER A 80 5.26 -9.86 11.77
CA SER A 80 3.94 -10.16 11.21
C SER A 80 2.80 -9.98 12.22
N PHE A 81 3.09 -9.95 13.53
CA PHE A 81 2.10 -9.65 14.57
C PHE A 81 1.48 -8.25 14.43
N VAL A 82 2.18 -7.31 13.77
CA VAL A 82 1.68 -5.96 13.47
C VAL A 82 0.57 -5.98 12.41
N PHE A 83 0.60 -6.95 11.49
CA PHE A 83 -0.30 -6.98 10.34
C PHE A 83 -1.31 -8.14 10.38
N SER A 84 -1.10 -9.13 11.24
CA SER A 84 -2.05 -10.23 11.44
C SER A 84 -2.14 -10.61 12.92
N PRO A 85 -3.35 -10.61 13.50
CA PRO A 85 -3.57 -11.12 14.85
C PRO A 85 -3.42 -12.65 14.93
N PHE A 86 -3.39 -13.34 13.78
CA PHE A 86 -3.26 -14.79 13.68
C PHE A 86 -1.81 -15.23 13.46
N SER A 87 -0.84 -14.33 13.61
CA SER A 87 0.58 -14.66 13.48
C SER A 87 1.00 -15.63 14.60
N PRO A 88 1.78 -16.68 14.32
CA PRO A 88 2.35 -17.54 15.36
C PRO A 88 3.33 -16.79 16.28
N PHE A 89 3.83 -15.62 15.86
CA PHE A 89 4.66 -14.73 16.66
C PHE A 89 3.85 -13.64 17.38
N TYR A 90 2.53 -13.82 17.53
CA TYR A 90 1.68 -12.88 18.22
C TYR A 90 2.06 -12.81 19.71
N GLN A 91 2.69 -11.70 20.11
CA GLN A 91 3.02 -11.45 21.50
C GLN A 91 1.78 -10.87 22.19
N SER A 92 1.07 -11.68 22.98
CA SER A 92 -0.13 -11.25 23.71
C SER A 92 0.13 -10.10 24.70
N GLU A 93 1.37 -9.92 25.13
CA GLU A 93 1.78 -8.83 26.04
C GLU A 93 1.84 -7.46 25.35
N TYR A 94 2.17 -7.42 24.06
CA TYR A 94 2.39 -6.18 23.29
C TYR A 94 1.46 -6.04 22.07
N GLY A 95 0.67 -7.07 21.79
CA GLY A 95 -0.22 -7.16 20.65
C GLY A 95 -1.66 -6.88 21.04
N ASN A 96 -2.34 -6.01 20.27
CA ASN A 96 -3.78 -5.90 20.30
C ASN A 96 -4.34 -6.34 18.92
N PRO A 97 -5.24 -7.33 18.85
CA PRO A 97 -5.73 -7.83 17.56
C PRO A 97 -6.42 -6.75 16.74
N PHE A 98 -7.11 -5.84 17.42
CA PHE A 98 -7.80 -4.72 16.80
C PHE A 98 -6.81 -3.74 16.17
N PHE A 99 -5.73 -3.40 16.86
CA PHE A 99 -4.71 -2.50 16.30
C PHE A 99 -3.95 -3.14 15.14
N SER A 100 -3.73 -4.46 15.16
CA SER A 100 -3.10 -5.16 14.03
C SER A 100 -3.97 -5.10 12.78
N LEU A 101 -5.28 -5.33 12.93
CA LEU A 101 -6.25 -5.16 11.84
C LEU A 101 -6.31 -3.70 11.37
N LEU A 102 -6.30 -2.75 12.30
CA LEU A 102 -6.33 -1.33 11.99
C LEU A 102 -5.13 -0.93 11.14
N ILE A 103 -3.91 -1.26 11.55
CA ILE A 103 -2.70 -0.98 10.76
C ILE A 103 -2.70 -1.75 9.43
N CYS A 104 -3.28 -2.96 9.39
CA CYS A 104 -3.35 -3.72 8.15
C CYS A 104 -4.29 -3.08 7.11
N PHE A 105 -5.45 -2.57 7.52
CA PHE A 105 -6.47 -2.06 6.59
C PHE A 105 -6.41 -0.54 6.37
N VAL A 106 -6.24 0.26 7.44
CA VAL A 106 -6.40 1.71 7.37
C VAL A 106 -5.40 2.37 6.41
N PRO A 107 -4.07 2.15 6.53
CA PRO A 107 -3.11 2.68 5.58
C PRO A 107 -3.42 2.26 4.15
N ARG A 108 -3.85 1.01 3.94
CA ARG A 108 -4.07 0.44 2.61
C ARG A 108 -5.27 1.08 1.91
N ILE A 109 -6.35 1.30 2.64
CA ILE A 109 -7.53 2.03 2.15
C ILE A 109 -7.19 3.51 1.89
N LEU A 110 -6.43 4.13 2.80
CA LEU A 110 -6.05 5.53 2.69
C LEU A 110 -5.15 5.82 1.49
N ILE A 111 -4.26 4.93 1.09
CA ILE A 111 -3.47 5.08 -0.15
C ILE A 111 -4.40 5.24 -1.36
N GLY A 112 -5.45 4.40 -1.44
CA GLY A 112 -6.43 4.47 -2.52
C GLY A 112 -7.21 5.79 -2.52
N LEU A 113 -7.57 6.28 -1.33
CA LEU A 113 -8.23 7.58 -1.18
C LEU A 113 -7.31 8.73 -1.59
N VAL A 114 -6.12 8.82 -0.99
CA VAL A 114 -5.14 9.89 -1.23
C VAL A 114 -4.76 9.92 -2.70
N SER A 115 -4.44 8.77 -3.31
CA SER A 115 -4.08 8.73 -4.72
C SER A 115 -5.19 9.21 -5.64
N GLY A 116 -6.44 8.80 -5.38
CA GLY A 116 -7.58 9.26 -6.17
C GLY A 116 -7.86 10.76 -6.00
N LEU A 117 -7.72 11.30 -4.78
CA LEU A 117 -7.90 12.73 -4.51
C LEU A 117 -6.77 13.57 -5.10
N SER A 118 -5.51 13.14 -4.92
CA SER A 118 -4.34 13.81 -5.49
C SER A 118 -4.44 13.89 -7.01
N TYR A 119 -4.80 12.79 -7.67
CA TYR A 119 -4.95 12.79 -9.13
C TYR A 119 -6.07 13.71 -9.61
N ASN A 120 -7.22 13.69 -8.94
CA ASN A 120 -8.33 14.59 -9.25
C ASN A 120 -7.96 16.06 -9.03
N GLY A 121 -7.14 16.35 -8.01
CA GLY A 121 -6.57 17.68 -7.77
C GLY A 121 -5.62 18.10 -8.88
N PHE A 122 -4.68 17.24 -9.27
CA PHE A 122 -3.72 17.52 -10.34
C PHE A 122 -4.35 17.60 -11.74
N LYS A 123 -5.48 16.92 -11.98
CA LYS A 123 -6.25 17.10 -13.21
C LYS A 123 -6.87 18.50 -13.35
N LYS A 124 -7.06 19.21 -12.23
CA LYS A 124 -7.55 20.60 -12.24
C LYS A 124 -6.44 21.62 -12.47
N THR A 125 -5.18 21.21 -12.39
CA THR A 125 -4.03 22.08 -12.68
C THR A 125 -3.60 21.91 -14.13
N LYS A 126 -2.79 22.84 -14.66
CA LYS A 126 -2.23 22.77 -16.02
C LYS A 126 -1.07 21.78 -16.15
N LEU A 127 -0.93 20.83 -15.22
CA LEU A 127 0.16 19.87 -15.23
C LEU A 127 -0.04 18.82 -16.33
N PRO A 128 1.02 18.39 -17.03
CA PRO A 128 0.90 17.32 -18.00
C PRO A 128 0.55 16.00 -17.30
N SER A 129 -0.34 15.20 -17.91
CA SER A 129 -0.86 13.95 -17.32
C SER A 129 0.25 13.03 -16.79
N LEU A 130 1.39 12.91 -17.50
CA LEU A 130 2.53 12.11 -17.05
C LEU A 130 3.06 12.54 -15.67
N ILE A 131 3.18 13.85 -15.43
CA ILE A 131 3.67 14.39 -14.15
C ILE A 131 2.61 14.22 -13.07
N SER A 132 1.34 14.48 -13.39
CA SER A 132 0.22 14.26 -12.46
C SER A 132 0.14 12.81 -11.99
N LEU A 133 0.35 11.85 -12.89
CA LEU A 133 0.40 10.42 -12.58
C LEU A 133 1.62 10.06 -11.72
N GLY A 134 2.80 10.59 -12.06
CA GLY A 134 4.03 10.35 -11.30
C GLY A 134 3.94 10.89 -9.87
N LEU A 135 3.50 12.14 -9.70
CA LEU A 135 3.26 12.74 -8.38
C LEU A 135 2.22 11.96 -7.57
N THR A 136 1.16 11.46 -8.23
CA THR A 136 0.18 10.63 -7.55
C THR A 136 0.79 9.30 -7.06
N GLY A 137 1.60 8.65 -7.90
CA GLY A 137 2.33 7.44 -7.52
C GLY A 137 3.26 7.64 -6.33
N PHE A 138 4.00 8.75 -6.35
CA PHE A 138 4.88 9.15 -5.25
C PHE A 138 4.11 9.38 -3.95
N LEU A 139 3.05 10.20 -3.99
CA LEU A 139 2.23 10.51 -2.82
C LEU A 139 1.54 9.27 -2.25
N GLY A 140 1.03 8.39 -3.11
CA GLY A 140 0.41 7.13 -2.68
C GLY A 140 1.40 6.23 -1.94
N SER A 141 2.62 6.09 -2.45
CA SER A 141 3.67 5.26 -1.83
C SER A 141 4.18 5.84 -0.50
N ILE A 142 4.45 7.16 -0.45
CA ILE A 142 4.83 7.84 0.80
C ILE A 142 3.74 7.72 1.87
N THR A 143 2.47 7.86 1.47
CA THR A 143 1.33 7.71 2.39
C THR A 143 1.33 6.33 3.04
N ASN A 144 1.63 5.26 2.29
CA ASN A 144 1.78 3.92 2.85
C ASN A 144 2.87 3.91 3.93
N THR A 145 4.07 4.34 3.54
CA THR A 145 5.26 4.28 4.40
C THR A 145 5.05 5.05 5.71
N ILE A 146 4.57 6.28 5.63
CA ILE A 146 4.33 7.12 6.81
C ILE A 146 3.26 6.51 7.72
N LEU A 147 2.14 6.05 7.17
CA LEU A 147 1.04 5.52 7.97
C LEU A 147 1.37 4.16 8.59
N VAL A 148 2.06 3.29 7.86
CA VAL A 148 2.47 1.97 8.38
C VAL A 148 3.53 2.14 9.45
N MET A 149 4.60 2.88 9.16
CA MET A 149 5.71 3.05 10.10
C MET A 149 5.31 3.91 11.31
N GLY A 150 4.55 4.97 11.08
CA GLY A 150 3.99 5.80 12.15
C GLY A 150 2.99 5.03 13.01
N GLY A 151 2.16 4.18 12.40
CA GLY A 151 1.25 3.28 13.12
C GLY A 151 2.01 2.27 14.00
N ILE A 152 3.09 1.68 13.48
CA ILE A 152 3.96 0.78 14.25
C ILE A 152 4.55 1.52 15.46
N TRP A 153 5.08 2.73 15.24
CA TRP A 153 5.69 3.53 16.31
C TRP A 153 4.70 3.85 17.43
N LEU A 154 3.47 4.28 17.08
CA LEU A 154 2.47 4.69 18.05
C LEU A 154 1.79 3.54 18.78
N LEU A 155 1.52 2.42 18.10
CA LEU A 155 0.67 1.35 18.63
C LEU A 155 1.42 0.08 19.02
N PHE A 156 2.61 -0.16 18.44
CA PHE A 156 3.39 -1.39 18.63
C PHE A 156 4.87 -1.13 18.91
N GLY A 157 5.25 0.09 19.33
CA GLY A 157 6.65 0.47 19.52
C GLY A 157 7.41 -0.49 20.44
N GLU A 158 6.87 -0.79 21.62
CA GLU A 158 7.52 -1.69 22.59
C GLU A 158 7.64 -3.13 22.06
N GLY A 159 6.54 -3.68 21.50
CA GLY A 159 6.56 -5.02 20.90
C GLY A 159 7.48 -5.14 19.69
N TYR A 160 7.61 -4.08 18.89
CA TYR A 160 8.51 -4.05 17.73
C TYR A 160 9.97 -3.94 18.16
N ALA A 161 10.27 -3.17 19.21
CA ALA A 161 11.60 -3.12 19.83
C ALA A 161 12.00 -4.48 20.43
N ALA A 162 11.10 -5.09 21.20
CA ALA A 162 11.31 -6.38 21.83
C ALA A 162 11.50 -7.51 20.81
N ALA A 163 10.66 -7.57 19.78
CA ALA A 163 10.77 -8.56 18.70
C ALA A 163 12.09 -8.47 17.90
N LYS A 164 12.75 -7.31 17.93
CA LYS A 164 14.03 -7.05 17.26
C LYS A 164 15.22 -7.04 18.23
N GLY A 165 15.01 -7.21 19.54
CA GLY A 165 16.06 -7.16 20.55
C GLY A 165 16.73 -5.78 20.66
N MET A 166 16.01 -4.69 20.38
CA MET A 166 16.53 -3.32 20.39
C MET A 166 15.94 -2.50 21.55
N ALA A 167 16.66 -1.47 21.97
CA ALA A 167 16.12 -0.49 22.93
C ALA A 167 15.01 0.35 22.29
N VAL A 168 13.91 0.59 23.03
CA VAL A 168 12.77 1.41 22.58
C VAL A 168 13.22 2.80 22.13
N ASN A 169 14.24 3.38 22.77
CA ASN A 169 14.81 4.68 22.40
C ASN A 169 15.49 4.69 21.02
N ALA A 170 15.95 3.54 20.51
CA ALA A 170 16.55 3.42 19.18
C ALA A 170 15.51 3.24 18.07
N LEU A 171 14.25 2.93 18.43
CA LEU A 171 13.21 2.54 17.50
C LEU A 171 12.83 3.67 16.54
N GLY A 172 12.81 4.92 17.01
CA GLY A 172 12.58 6.08 16.14
C GLY A 172 13.65 6.25 15.06
N GLY A 173 14.92 6.02 15.41
CA GLY A 173 16.04 6.06 14.46
C GLY A 173 15.98 4.93 13.43
N VAL A 174 15.60 3.72 13.87
CA VAL A 174 15.43 2.55 12.98
C VAL A 174 14.25 2.73 12.04
N ILE A 175 13.12 3.25 12.53
CA ILE A 175 11.99 3.56 11.66
C ILE A 175 12.37 4.64 10.65
N GLY A 176 13.04 5.72 11.09
CA GLY A 176 13.52 6.77 10.20
C GLY A 176 14.47 6.24 9.11
N SER A 177 15.40 5.34 9.46
CA SER A 177 16.30 4.74 8.47
C SER A 177 15.57 3.82 7.50
N VAL A 178 14.59 3.04 7.97
CA VAL A 178 13.76 2.19 7.10
C VAL A 178 12.93 3.02 6.12
N VAL A 179 12.35 4.14 6.59
CA VAL A 179 11.61 5.09 5.73
C VAL A 179 12.53 5.67 4.66
N LEU A 180 13.75 6.06 5.01
CA LEU A 180 14.71 6.64 4.06
C LEU A 180 15.25 5.62 3.06
N ILE A 181 15.66 4.44 3.54
CA ILE A 181 16.33 3.41 2.73
C ILE A 181 15.33 2.66 1.84
N ASN A 182 14.11 2.40 2.33
CA ASN A 182 13.12 1.63 1.57
C ASN A 182 11.98 2.50 1.03
N GLY A 183 11.46 3.42 1.84
CA GLY A 183 10.32 4.25 1.45
C GLY A 183 10.62 5.20 0.29
N VAL A 184 11.81 5.78 0.23
CA VAL A 184 12.19 6.69 -0.87
C VAL A 184 12.34 5.96 -2.20
N PRO A 185 13.11 4.84 -2.31
CA PRO A 185 13.17 4.06 -3.54
C PRO A 185 11.80 3.52 -3.96
N GLU A 186 10.98 3.02 -3.03
CA GLU A 186 9.62 2.57 -3.33
C GLU A 186 8.78 3.70 -3.93
N ALA A 187 8.85 4.91 -3.37
CA ALA A 187 8.10 6.05 -3.87
C ALA A 187 8.55 6.49 -5.28
N ILE A 188 9.85 6.44 -5.57
CA ILE A 188 10.39 6.73 -6.90
C ILE A 188 9.92 5.68 -7.90
N VAL A 189 10.02 4.39 -7.56
CA VAL A 189 9.57 3.29 -8.42
C VAL A 189 8.06 3.38 -8.67
N ALA A 190 7.28 3.65 -7.62
CA ALA A 190 5.84 3.87 -7.73
C ALA A 190 5.50 5.07 -8.63
N ALA A 191 6.24 6.17 -8.54
CA ALA A 191 6.06 7.33 -9.40
C ALA A 191 6.30 6.99 -10.89
N ILE A 192 7.42 6.33 -11.20
CA ILE A 192 7.78 5.96 -12.57
C ILE A 192 6.76 4.97 -13.15
N LEU A 193 6.43 3.91 -12.41
CA LEU A 193 5.50 2.88 -12.87
C LEU A 193 4.08 3.43 -13.01
N THR A 194 3.61 4.26 -12.07
CA THR A 194 2.29 4.89 -12.17
C THR A 194 2.22 5.84 -13.36
N ALA A 195 3.27 6.62 -13.63
CA ALA A 195 3.33 7.50 -14.80
C ALA A 195 3.31 6.72 -16.11
N ALA A 196 4.16 5.69 -16.25
CA ALA A 196 4.27 4.90 -17.47
C ALA A 196 2.99 4.10 -17.76
N ILE A 197 2.53 3.32 -16.78
CA ILE A 197 1.36 2.44 -16.92
C ILE A 197 0.09 3.28 -16.97
N GLY A 198 -0.05 4.28 -16.10
CA GLY A 198 -1.21 5.16 -16.07
C GLY A 198 -1.44 5.87 -17.40
N LYS A 199 -0.37 6.39 -18.03
CA LYS A 199 -0.48 7.09 -19.32
C LYS A 199 -0.85 6.13 -20.45
N ALA A 200 -0.29 4.92 -20.45
CA ALA A 200 -0.66 3.88 -21.41
C ALA A 200 -2.13 3.48 -21.26
N LEU A 201 -2.59 3.29 -20.02
CA LEU A 201 -3.97 2.92 -19.72
C LEU A 201 -4.95 4.05 -20.04
N GLU A 202 -4.65 5.32 -19.74
CA GLU A 202 -5.50 6.45 -20.12
C GLU A 202 -5.73 6.50 -21.63
N LYS A 203 -4.68 6.27 -22.44
CA LYS A 203 -4.77 6.26 -23.90
C LYS A 203 -5.65 5.11 -24.44
N LEU A 204 -5.63 3.96 -23.78
CA LEU A 204 -6.46 2.81 -24.12
C LEU A 204 -7.91 2.98 -23.67
N LEU A 205 -8.13 3.71 -22.57
CA LEU A 205 -9.42 3.87 -21.91
C LEU A 205 -10.29 5.01 -22.44
N GLN A 206 -9.65 6.02 -23.03
CA GLN A 206 -10.29 7.17 -23.67
C GLN A 206 -10.63 6.93 -25.16
N LYS A 207 -10.33 5.74 -25.69
CA LYS A 207 -10.92 5.21 -26.93
C LYS A 207 -12.25 4.51 -26.60
#